data_AF-A0A917LXL5-F1
#
_entry.id   AF-A0A917LXL5-F1
#
_cell.length_a   1.000
_cell.length_b   1.000
_cell.length_c   1.000
_cell.angle_alpha   90.00
_cell.angle_beta   90.00
_cell.angle_gamma   90.00
#
_symmetry.space_group_name_H-M   'P 1'
#
loop_
_entity.id
_entity.type
_entity.pdbx_description
1 polymer ?
#
loop_
_entity_poly.entity_id
_entity_poly.type
_entity_poly.pdbx_seq_one_letter_code
_entity_poly.pdbx_strand_id
1 'polypeptide(L)'
;MPTNDHELHQPGEPDIKGRTTESPGYETTDVNVNGVVVFLAGLGGFLIVFFVFCFVMGRVINGAIQKADGPTTKWNQTSEFAGAALNGGKRQDLVNDPELEQKQLQQLTATFPTPRLDIDDGEQSTADLHAREDLLLNYYSTSPGEGSNIRIPITRAMELIAQRGLPVNTSTAATEPLMAGDEKPEILAPLTTGFARTGYELDTIEARAEKMAYSKAESETHPEQAH
;
A
#
# COMPACT_ATOMS: atom_id res chain seq x y z
N MET A 1 -49.34 -47.77 -86.58
CA MET A 1 -48.91 -46.83 -87.63
C MET A 1 -49.66 -45.52 -87.40
N PRO A 2 -49.04 -44.33 -87.41
CA PRO A 2 -47.70 -44.00 -87.92
C PRO A 2 -46.68 -43.61 -86.82
N THR A 3 -45.42 -43.85 -87.13
CA THR A 3 -44.22 -43.20 -86.59
C THR A 3 -43.99 -41.91 -87.35
N ASN A 4 -43.56 -40.85 -86.67
CA ASN A 4 -42.76 -39.77 -87.26
C ASN A 4 -41.91 -39.18 -86.14
N ASP A 5 -40.65 -39.60 -86.19
CA ASP A 5 -39.55 -39.16 -85.36
C ASP A 5 -38.78 -38.08 -86.14
N HIS A 6 -38.00 -37.28 -85.42
CA HIS A 6 -36.96 -36.35 -85.88
C HIS A 6 -37.38 -34.91 -86.22
N GLU A 7 -37.36 -34.07 -85.19
CA GLU A 7 -36.60 -32.81 -85.25
C GLU A 7 -35.92 -32.58 -83.89
N LEU A 8 -34.66 -32.99 -83.82
CA LEU A 8 -33.75 -32.77 -82.70
C LEU A 8 -33.20 -31.35 -82.77
N HIS A 9 -33.31 -30.63 -81.65
CA HIS A 9 -32.45 -29.53 -81.19
C HIS A 9 -32.10 -28.42 -82.20
N GLN A 10 -32.91 -27.35 -82.22
CA GLN A 10 -32.34 -26.00 -82.34
C GLN A 10 -31.96 -25.53 -80.92
N PRO A 11 -30.72 -25.07 -80.66
CA PRO A 11 -30.44 -24.36 -79.43
C PRO A 11 -31.18 -23.03 -79.50
N GLY A 12 -32.28 -22.93 -78.76
CA GLY A 12 -32.97 -21.67 -78.51
C GLY A 12 -31.98 -20.70 -77.89
N GLU A 13 -31.71 -19.63 -78.63
CA GLU A 13 -31.12 -18.39 -78.18
C GLU A 13 -31.70 -18.01 -76.79
N PRO A 14 -30.87 -17.68 -75.79
CA PRO A 14 -31.40 -17.29 -74.49
C PRO A 14 -32.28 -16.04 -74.69
N ASP A 15 -33.55 -16.15 -74.34
CA ASP A 15 -34.54 -15.07 -74.41
C ASP A 15 -34.06 -13.92 -73.48
N ILE A 16 -33.23 -13.02 -74.00
CA ILE A 16 -32.85 -11.76 -73.35
C ILE A 16 -34.04 -10.79 -73.47
N LYS A 17 -35.17 -11.18 -72.89
CA LYS A 17 -36.30 -10.26 -72.70
C LYS A 17 -36.05 -9.43 -71.45
N GLY A 18 -35.57 -8.21 -71.70
CA GLY A 18 -36.07 -7.03 -71.00
C GLY A 18 -35.51 -6.76 -69.60
N ARG A 19 -34.19 -6.60 -69.46
CA ARG A 19 -33.67 -5.65 -68.47
C ARG A 19 -33.82 -4.25 -69.05
N THR A 20 -34.96 -3.61 -68.82
CA THR A 20 -35.08 -2.17 -69.05
C THR A 20 -34.60 -1.44 -67.78
N THR A 21 -34.11 -0.21 -67.95
CA THR A 21 -33.72 0.65 -66.81
C THR A 21 -34.87 0.92 -65.83
N GLU A 22 -36.12 0.66 -66.24
CA GLU A 22 -37.33 0.83 -65.44
C GLU A 22 -37.78 -0.43 -64.68
N SER A 23 -37.25 -1.62 -64.98
CA SER A 23 -37.67 -2.85 -64.30
C SER A 23 -36.50 -3.81 -64.08
N PRO A 24 -35.67 -3.56 -63.05
CA PRO A 24 -34.37 -4.22 -62.90
C PRO A 24 -34.42 -5.67 -62.38
N GLY A 25 -35.57 -6.34 -62.40
CA GLY A 25 -35.70 -7.76 -62.03
C GLY A 25 -35.50 -8.06 -60.54
N TYR A 26 -35.50 -7.03 -59.69
CA TYR A 26 -35.60 -7.13 -58.23
C TYR A 26 -36.72 -6.21 -57.73
N GLU A 27 -37.25 -6.52 -56.57
CA GLU A 27 -38.36 -5.79 -55.96
C GLU A 27 -37.85 -4.42 -55.47
N THR A 28 -38.36 -3.33 -56.04
CA THR A 28 -37.92 -1.97 -55.71
C THR A 28 -38.64 -1.39 -54.49
N THR A 29 -39.51 -2.18 -53.84
CA THR A 29 -40.26 -1.75 -52.65
C THR A 29 -40.26 -2.84 -51.58
N ASP A 30 -39.10 -3.16 -51.03
CA ASP A 30 -38.95 -4.18 -49.97
C ASP A 30 -39.03 -3.62 -48.54
N VAL A 31 -39.25 -2.32 -48.35
CA VAL A 31 -39.18 -1.70 -47.00
C VAL A 31 -40.22 -0.61 -46.75
N ASN A 32 -40.94 -0.74 -45.62
CA ASN A 32 -41.83 0.30 -45.12
C ASN A 32 -41.01 1.41 -44.44
N VAL A 33 -40.65 2.44 -45.21
CA VAL A 33 -39.85 3.59 -44.74
C VAL A 33 -40.48 4.25 -43.52
N ASN A 34 -41.82 4.38 -43.48
CA ASN A 34 -42.51 4.97 -42.33
C ASN A 34 -42.31 4.14 -41.06
N GLY A 35 -42.34 2.80 -41.17
CA GLY A 35 -42.06 1.89 -40.05
C GLY A 35 -40.63 2.02 -39.53
N VAL A 36 -39.65 2.14 -40.45
CA VAL A 36 -38.24 2.33 -40.09
C VAL A 36 -38.03 3.68 -39.38
N VAL A 37 -38.66 4.75 -39.85
CA VAL A 37 -38.54 6.08 -39.23
C VAL A 37 -39.14 6.09 -37.81
N VAL A 38 -40.32 5.49 -37.62
CA VAL A 38 -40.95 5.37 -36.28
C VAL A 38 -40.11 4.50 -35.36
N PHE A 39 -39.53 3.41 -35.87
CA PHE A 39 -38.64 2.54 -35.10
C PHE A 39 -37.37 3.28 -34.64
N LEU A 40 -36.72 4.03 -35.54
CA LEU A 40 -35.52 4.81 -35.20
C LEU A 40 -35.82 5.94 -34.21
N ALA A 41 -36.96 6.62 -34.38
CA ALA A 41 -37.40 7.65 -33.43
C ALA A 41 -37.68 7.06 -32.04
N GLY A 42 -38.34 5.89 -31.99
CA GLY A 42 -38.60 5.16 -30.74
C GLY A 42 -37.31 4.68 -30.06
N LEU A 43 -36.37 4.10 -30.82
CA LEU A 43 -35.07 3.67 -30.32
C LEU A 43 -34.25 4.85 -29.79
N GLY A 44 -34.20 5.96 -30.55
CA GLY A 44 -33.51 7.18 -30.12
C GLY A 44 -34.10 7.77 -28.84
N GLY A 45 -35.43 7.85 -28.75
CA GLY A 45 -36.12 8.29 -27.54
C GLY A 45 -35.82 7.41 -26.33
N PHE A 46 -35.85 6.08 -26.51
CA PHE A 46 -35.51 5.14 -25.44
C PHE A 46 -34.07 5.31 -24.95
N LEU A 47 -33.09 5.44 -25.86
CA LEU A 47 -31.69 5.64 -25.49
C LEU A 47 -31.48 6.95 -24.73
N ILE A 48 -32.18 8.03 -25.10
CA ILE A 48 -32.10 9.30 -24.39
C ILE A 48 -32.65 9.15 -22.96
N VAL A 49 -33.83 8.53 -22.80
CA VAL A 49 -34.42 8.32 -21.47
C VAL A 49 -33.52 7.43 -20.61
N PHE A 50 -33.00 6.34 -21.17
CA PHE A 50 -32.08 5.44 -20.48
C PHE A 50 -30.78 6.16 -20.08
N PHE A 51 -30.20 6.96 -20.98
CA PHE A 51 -29.01 7.75 -20.70
C PHE A 51 -29.24 8.74 -19.55
N VAL A 52 -30.35 9.48 -19.58
CA VAL A 52 -30.70 10.43 -18.51
C VAL A 52 -30.89 9.70 -17.18
N PHE A 53 -31.58 8.55 -17.18
CA PHE A 53 -31.75 7.73 -15.99
C PHE A 53 -30.42 7.26 -15.41
N CYS A 54 -29.55 6.66 -16.23
CA CYS A 54 -28.22 6.22 -15.81
C CYS A 54 -27.35 7.39 -15.33
N PHE A 55 -27.42 8.54 -15.99
CA PHE A 55 -26.68 9.73 -15.60
C PHE A 55 -27.12 10.27 -14.23
N VAL A 56 -28.44 10.37 -14.00
CA VAL A 56 -28.99 10.82 -12.71
C VAL A 56 -28.64 9.82 -11.61
N MET A 57 -28.84 8.52 -11.84
CA MET A 57 -28.51 7.49 -10.85
C MET A 57 -27.02 7.47 -10.52
N GLY A 58 -26.16 7.56 -11.55
CA GLY A 58 -24.71 7.66 -11.37
C GLY A 58 -24.30 8.90 -10.59
N ARG A 59 -24.95 10.04 -10.83
CA ARG A 59 -24.69 11.29 -10.09
C ARG A 59 -25.10 11.18 -8.62
N VAL A 60 -26.23 10.55 -8.33
CA VAL A 60 -26.71 10.33 -6.95
C VAL A 60 -25.78 9.39 -6.18
N ILE A 61 -25.41 8.26 -6.78
CA ILE A 61 -24.50 7.27 -6.17
C ILE A 61 -23.14 7.91 -5.90
N ASN A 62 -22.55 8.58 -6.90
CA ASN A 62 -21.25 9.23 -6.74
C ASN A 62 -21.29 10.32 -5.66
N GLY A 63 -22.38 11.10 -5.60
CA GLY A 63 -22.59 12.09 -4.54
C GLY A 63 -22.78 11.47 -3.14
N ALA A 64 -23.41 10.30 -3.04
CA ALA A 64 -23.58 9.60 -1.77
C ALA A 64 -22.26 8.99 -1.28
N ILE A 65 -21.47 8.40 -2.18
CA ILE A 65 -20.13 7.86 -1.88
C ILE A 65 -19.21 8.97 -1.36
N GLN A 66 -19.16 10.12 -2.06
CA GLN A 66 -18.34 11.26 -1.63
C GLN A 66 -18.73 11.81 -0.24
N LYS A 67 -20.02 11.70 0.15
CA LYS A 67 -20.48 12.11 1.49
C LYS A 67 -20.11 11.10 2.57
N ALA A 68 -20.05 9.81 2.24
CA ALA A 68 -19.68 8.75 3.18
C ALA A 68 -18.16 8.68 3.40
N ASP A 69 -17.36 8.90 2.36
CA ASP A 69 -15.89 8.77 2.40
C ASP A 69 -15.19 9.91 3.19
N GLY A 70 -15.86 11.05 3.37
CA GLY A 70 -15.32 12.20 4.10
C GLY A 70 -14.17 12.93 3.37
N PRO A 71 -13.57 13.98 3.99
CA PRO A 71 -12.44 14.70 3.39
C PRO A 71 -11.25 13.78 3.14
N THR A 72 -10.49 14.00 2.07
CA THR A 72 -9.31 13.19 1.75
C THR A 72 -8.28 13.27 2.88
N THR A 73 -8.15 12.18 3.65
CA THR A 73 -7.13 12.04 4.69
C THR A 73 -5.88 11.37 4.11
N LYS A 74 -4.76 11.43 4.84
CA LYS A 74 -3.49 10.79 4.45
C LYS A 74 -3.62 9.28 4.18
N TRP A 75 -4.65 8.64 4.71
CA TRP A 75 -4.91 7.20 4.59
C TRP A 75 -5.89 6.86 3.45
N ASN A 76 -6.69 7.82 2.98
CA ASN A 76 -7.60 7.66 1.84
C ASN A 76 -6.97 8.15 0.52
N GLN A 77 -5.71 8.59 0.56
CA GLN A 77 -4.90 8.96 -0.62
C GLN A 77 -4.45 7.76 -1.46
N THR A 78 -4.77 6.52 -1.06
CA THR A 78 -4.36 5.29 -1.76
C THR A 78 -4.88 5.16 -3.20
N SER A 79 -5.72 6.10 -3.66
CA SER A 79 -6.06 6.25 -5.07
C SER A 79 -5.01 6.98 -5.93
N GLU A 80 -3.90 7.49 -5.35
CA GLU A 80 -2.72 7.97 -6.10
C GLU A 80 -1.98 6.83 -6.80
N PHE A 81 -2.00 5.62 -6.25
CA PHE A 81 -1.42 4.44 -6.88
C PHE A 81 -2.26 3.93 -8.07
N ALA A 82 -3.55 4.28 -8.11
CA ALA A 82 -4.49 3.85 -9.14
C ALA A 82 -4.97 5.03 -10.01
N GLY A 83 -4.06 5.84 -10.56
CA GLY A 83 -4.29 6.76 -11.69
C GLY A 83 -5.43 7.79 -11.62
N ALA A 84 -6.21 7.82 -10.53
CA ALA A 84 -7.48 8.55 -10.44
C ALA A 84 -7.41 9.73 -9.46
N ALA A 85 -6.46 9.73 -8.52
CA ALA A 85 -6.34 10.81 -7.54
C ALA A 85 -5.68 12.09 -8.09
N LEU A 86 -4.87 11.99 -9.15
CA LEU A 86 -4.14 13.15 -9.68
C LEU A 86 -5.03 14.12 -10.49
N ASN A 87 -6.29 13.76 -10.77
CA ASN A 87 -7.22 14.58 -11.56
C ASN A 87 -8.64 14.64 -10.99
N GLY A 88 -8.80 14.76 -9.67
CA GLY A 88 -10.10 15.03 -9.04
C GLY A 88 -11.18 14.00 -9.40
N GLY A 89 -10.81 12.71 -9.46
CA GLY A 89 -11.74 11.60 -9.76
C GLY A 89 -11.94 11.30 -11.24
N LYS A 90 -11.23 11.97 -12.15
CA LYS A 90 -11.18 11.55 -13.56
C LYS A 90 -10.08 10.50 -13.71
N ARG A 91 -10.46 9.26 -14.05
CA ARG A 91 -9.51 8.24 -14.52
C ARG A 91 -8.89 8.78 -15.80
N GLN A 92 -7.69 9.34 -15.71
CA GLN A 92 -6.91 9.63 -16.90
C GLN A 92 -6.53 8.27 -17.49
N ASP A 93 -6.75 8.11 -18.79
CA ASP A 93 -6.31 6.93 -19.53
C ASP A 93 -4.88 6.58 -19.08
N LEU A 94 -4.68 5.31 -18.72
CA LEU A 94 -3.37 4.78 -18.36
C LEU A 94 -2.51 4.77 -19.64
N VAL A 95 -2.02 5.94 -20.01
CA VAL A 95 -0.91 6.06 -20.94
C VAL A 95 0.28 5.53 -20.16
N ASN A 96 0.78 4.36 -20.56
CA ASN A 96 2.06 3.81 -20.11
C ASN A 96 3.16 4.75 -20.60
N ASP A 97 3.36 5.84 -19.87
CA ASP A 97 4.50 6.72 -20.07
C ASP A 97 5.66 6.19 -19.20
N PRO A 98 6.77 5.72 -19.80
CA PRO A 98 7.90 5.21 -19.05
C PRO A 98 8.47 6.24 -18.06
N GLU A 99 8.27 7.55 -18.30
CA GLU A 99 8.70 8.58 -17.36
C GLU A 99 7.86 8.62 -16.07
N LEU A 100 6.57 8.30 -16.15
CA LEU A 100 5.67 8.22 -14.98
C LEU A 100 6.01 7.00 -14.13
N GLU A 101 6.27 5.86 -14.77
CA GLU A 101 6.69 4.63 -14.09
C GLU A 101 8.04 4.84 -13.37
N GLN A 102 9.00 5.51 -14.02
CA GLN A 102 10.28 5.86 -13.39
C GLN A 102 10.09 6.79 -12.19
N LYS A 103 9.26 7.82 -12.29
CA LYS A 103 8.96 8.71 -11.16
C LYS A 103 8.30 7.96 -10.01
N GLN A 104 7.40 7.02 -10.31
CA GLN A 104 6.72 6.21 -9.31
C GLN A 104 7.70 5.26 -8.59
N LEU A 105 8.59 4.60 -9.34
CA LEU A 105 9.64 3.76 -8.77
C LEU A 105 10.62 4.57 -7.89
N GLN A 106 10.96 5.80 -8.31
CA GLN A 106 11.79 6.70 -7.50
C GLN A 106 11.09 7.10 -6.19
N GLN A 107 9.79 7.39 -6.22
CA GLN A 107 9.00 7.70 -5.02
C GLN A 107 8.90 6.49 -4.07
N LEU A 108 8.71 5.28 -4.61
CA LEU A 108 8.72 4.05 -3.82
C LEU A 108 10.08 3.81 -3.16
N THR A 109 11.18 4.01 -3.91
CA THR A 109 12.56 3.85 -3.39
C THR A 109 12.90 4.88 -2.31
N ALA A 110 12.37 6.11 -2.42
CA ALA A 110 12.57 7.15 -1.41
C ALA A 110 11.73 6.90 -0.14
N THR A 111 10.52 6.36 -0.29
CA THR A 111 9.60 6.09 0.83
C THR A 111 10.01 4.84 1.59
N PHE A 112 10.50 3.83 0.87
CA PHE A 112 10.97 2.58 1.44
C PHE A 112 12.43 2.37 1.01
N PRO A 113 13.37 3.04 1.71
CA PRO A 113 14.79 2.71 1.55
C PRO A 113 14.94 1.21 1.73
N THR A 114 15.65 0.54 0.81
CA THR A 114 15.86 -0.89 0.92
C THR A 114 16.52 -1.20 2.27
N PRO A 115 16.07 -2.24 2.99
CA PRO A 115 16.70 -2.63 4.26
C PRO A 115 18.18 -2.87 3.98
N ARG A 116 19.04 -2.00 4.52
CA ARG A 116 20.48 -2.14 4.42
C ARG A 116 20.93 -2.87 5.67
N LEU A 117 21.68 -3.95 5.48
CA LEU A 117 22.48 -4.49 6.56
C LEU A 117 23.57 -3.46 6.89
N ASP A 118 23.89 -3.30 8.17
CA ASP A 118 25.05 -2.52 8.55
C ASP A 118 26.28 -3.15 7.86
N ILE A 119 27.05 -2.33 7.16
CA ILE A 119 28.22 -2.76 6.38
C ILE A 119 29.50 -2.74 7.21
N ASP A 120 29.42 -2.20 8.43
CA ASP A 120 30.50 -2.24 9.40
C ASP A 120 30.48 -3.61 10.09
N ASP A 121 31.37 -4.51 9.66
CA ASP A 121 31.64 -5.78 10.34
C ASP A 121 32.30 -5.57 11.72
N GLY A 122 32.74 -4.34 12.01
CA GLY A 122 33.16 -3.93 13.33
C GLY A 122 31.93 -3.77 14.21
N GLU A 123 31.81 -4.60 15.23
CA GLU A 123 30.85 -4.49 16.36
C GLU A 123 30.99 -3.18 17.16
N GLN A 124 31.53 -2.11 16.57
CA GLN A 124 31.75 -0.81 17.18
C GLN A 124 30.46 0.00 17.26
N SER A 125 29.61 -0.04 16.22
CA SER A 125 28.32 0.68 16.23
C SER A 125 27.38 0.11 17.31
N THR A 126 27.35 -1.22 17.43
CA THR A 126 26.64 -1.98 18.47
C THR A 126 27.24 -1.73 19.85
N ALA A 127 28.57 -1.80 19.98
CA ALA A 127 29.26 -1.50 21.25
C ALA A 127 29.02 -0.07 21.76
N ASP A 128 29.04 0.92 20.87
CA ASP A 128 28.78 2.32 21.23
C ASP A 128 27.33 2.53 21.69
N LEU A 129 26.37 1.83 21.06
CA LEU A 129 24.97 1.86 21.46
C LEU A 129 24.80 1.25 22.85
N HIS A 130 25.34 0.05 23.08
CA HIS A 130 25.27 -0.61 24.38
C HIS A 130 25.99 0.19 25.48
N ALA A 131 27.12 0.82 25.17
CA ALA A 131 27.82 1.68 26.13
C ALA A 131 26.97 2.90 26.56
N ARG A 132 26.23 3.51 25.63
CA ARG A 132 25.30 4.60 25.95
C ARG A 132 24.11 4.12 26.76
N GLU A 133 23.57 2.95 26.41
CA GLU A 133 22.48 2.32 27.15
C GLU A 133 22.88 2.03 28.61
N ASP A 134 24.06 1.44 28.82
CA ASP A 134 24.60 1.16 30.14
C ASP A 134 24.72 2.41 31.01
N LEU A 135 25.20 3.51 30.43
CA LEU A 135 25.30 4.78 31.16
C LEU A 135 23.93 5.28 31.59
N LEU A 136 22.92 5.11 30.73
CA LEU A 136 21.55 5.52 31.00
C LEU A 136 20.81 4.60 31.98
N LEU A 137 21.20 3.33 32.08
CA LEU A 137 20.62 2.35 32.99
C LEU A 137 21.26 2.39 34.38
N ASN A 138 22.56 2.65 34.48
CA ASN A 138 23.31 2.56 35.74
C ASN A 138 23.40 3.89 36.49
N TYR A 139 23.24 5.03 35.80
CA TYR A 139 23.44 6.35 36.39
C TYR A 139 22.20 7.24 36.26
N TYR A 140 22.12 8.24 37.14
CA TYR A 140 21.10 9.27 37.06
C TYR A 140 21.38 10.17 35.86
N SER A 141 20.35 10.46 35.07
CA SER A 141 20.44 11.41 33.96
C SER A 141 19.19 12.30 33.90
N THR A 142 19.33 13.47 33.28
CA THR A 142 18.23 14.42 33.06
C THR A 142 17.91 14.47 31.57
N SER A 143 16.63 14.37 31.20
CA SER A 143 16.22 14.51 29.80
C SER A 143 15.97 16.01 29.49
N PRO A 144 16.59 16.59 28.44
CA PRO A 144 16.51 18.04 28.17
C PRO A 144 15.13 18.58 27.72
N GLY A 145 14.07 17.77 27.70
CA GLY A 145 12.77 18.17 27.12
C GLY A 145 11.54 17.78 27.95
N GLU A 146 11.72 17.07 29.07
CA GLU A 146 10.65 16.62 29.95
C GLU A 146 10.90 17.21 31.34
N GLY A 147 10.18 18.30 31.65
CA GLY A 147 10.41 19.09 32.86
C GLY A 147 10.61 18.26 34.13
N SER A 148 11.65 18.57 34.90
CA SER A 148 11.97 17.99 36.23
C SER A 148 12.02 16.47 36.39
N ASN A 149 11.82 15.68 35.33
CA ASN A 149 11.82 14.23 35.41
C ASN A 149 13.27 13.73 35.44
N ILE A 150 13.68 13.19 36.59
CA ILE A 150 15.00 12.60 36.79
C ILE A 150 14.91 11.11 36.43
N ARG A 151 15.73 10.67 35.47
CA ARG A 151 15.86 9.25 35.17
C ARG A 151 16.64 8.57 36.30
N ILE A 152 16.04 7.53 36.88
CA ILE A 152 16.62 6.76 37.97
C ILE A 152 17.36 5.52 37.43
N PRO A 153 18.44 5.07 38.07
CA PRO A 153 19.10 3.81 37.73
C PRO A 153 18.15 2.62 37.83
N ILE A 154 18.36 1.60 36.99
CA ILE A 154 17.51 0.41 36.92
C ILE A 154 17.46 -0.33 38.26
N THR A 155 18.57 -0.40 38.99
CA THR A 155 18.63 -0.99 40.33
C THR A 155 17.69 -0.27 41.30
N ARG A 156 17.65 1.06 41.25
CA ARG A 156 16.76 1.87 42.08
C ARG A 156 15.31 1.75 41.64
N ALA A 157 15.06 1.69 40.33
CA ALA A 157 13.73 1.46 39.79
C ALA A 157 13.16 0.12 40.27
N MET A 158 13.93 -0.96 40.19
CA MET A 158 13.53 -2.28 40.69
C MET A 158 13.24 -2.27 42.18
N GLU A 159 14.07 -1.60 42.98
CA GLU A 159 13.84 -1.47 44.42
C GLU A 159 12.54 -0.71 44.72
N LEU A 160 12.28 0.39 44.01
CA LEU A 160 11.03 1.15 44.15
C LEU A 160 9.81 0.34 43.71
N ILE A 161 9.93 -0.47 42.66
CA ILE A 161 8.88 -1.39 42.22
C ILE A 161 8.63 -2.47 43.26
N ALA A 162 9.68 -3.05 43.85
CA ALA A 162 9.54 -4.04 44.90
C ALA A 162 8.85 -3.46 46.15
N GLN A 163 9.15 -2.20 46.49
CA GLN A 163 8.55 -1.50 47.63
C GLN A 163 7.11 -1.04 47.38
N ARG A 164 6.84 -0.45 46.21
CA ARG A 164 5.56 0.18 45.85
C ARG A 164 4.58 -0.79 45.18
N GLY A 165 5.08 -1.92 44.68
CA GLY A 165 4.37 -2.77 43.75
C GLY A 165 4.40 -2.21 42.32
N LEU A 166 4.25 -3.09 41.33
CA LEU A 166 4.13 -2.68 39.93
C LEU A 166 2.79 -1.94 39.76
N PRO A 167 2.76 -0.72 39.18
CA PRO A 167 1.51 -0.01 38.96
C PRO A 167 0.59 -0.84 38.06
N VAL A 168 -0.57 -1.23 38.59
CA VAL A 168 -1.60 -1.92 37.81
C VAL A 168 -2.27 -0.86 36.94
N ASN A 169 -1.87 -0.80 35.67
CA ASN A 169 -2.58 -0.02 34.68
C ASN A 169 -3.98 -0.64 34.52
N THR A 170 -5.03 0.05 34.99
CA THR A 170 -6.42 -0.34 34.75
C THR A 170 -6.86 -0.02 33.31
N SER A 171 -5.97 -0.23 32.34
CA SER A 171 -6.41 -0.36 30.97
C SER A 171 -7.09 -1.72 30.90
N THR A 172 -8.42 -1.71 30.88
CA THR A 172 -9.22 -2.87 30.49
C THR A 172 -8.65 -3.32 29.15
N ALA A 173 -7.79 -4.33 29.16
CA ALA A 173 -7.48 -5.09 27.98
C ALA A 173 -8.84 -5.66 27.57
N ALA A 174 -9.48 -5.01 26.60
CA ALA A 174 -10.58 -5.62 25.90
C ALA A 174 -10.01 -6.94 25.39
N THR A 175 -10.49 -8.04 25.96
CA THR A 175 -10.25 -9.38 25.44
C THR A 175 -10.86 -9.41 24.05
N GLU A 176 -10.10 -8.99 23.05
CA GLU A 176 -10.45 -9.27 21.67
C GLU A 176 -10.49 -10.79 21.52
N PRO A 177 -11.53 -11.35 20.87
CA PRO A 177 -11.60 -12.77 20.63
C PRO A 177 -10.40 -13.18 19.76
N LEU A 178 -9.59 -14.09 20.28
CA LEU A 178 -8.47 -14.72 19.57
C LEU A 178 -8.97 -15.24 18.22
N MET A 179 -8.34 -14.80 17.14
CA MET A 179 -8.67 -15.25 15.80
C MET A 179 -8.11 -16.66 15.60
N ALA A 180 -8.68 -17.42 14.65
CA ALA A 180 -8.16 -18.74 14.32
C ALA A 180 -6.72 -18.60 13.78
N GLY A 181 -5.73 -19.07 14.56
CA GLY A 181 -4.30 -18.93 14.26
C GLY A 181 -3.49 -18.20 15.34
N ASP A 182 -4.14 -17.58 16.33
CA ASP A 182 -3.45 -16.98 17.47
C ASP A 182 -2.98 -18.06 18.44
N GLU A 183 -1.80 -18.63 18.18
CA GLU A 183 -1.09 -19.48 19.13
C GLU A 183 -0.22 -18.61 20.05
N LYS A 184 -0.35 -18.81 21.36
CA LYS A 184 0.47 -18.11 22.35
C LYS A 184 1.93 -18.54 22.11
N PRO A 185 2.84 -17.64 21.74
CA PRO A 185 4.20 -18.02 21.40
C PRO A 185 4.85 -18.68 22.62
N GLU A 186 5.11 -19.98 22.51
CA GLU A 186 5.84 -20.74 23.53
C GLU A 186 7.32 -20.44 23.34
N ILE A 187 7.88 -19.65 24.26
CA ILE A 187 9.29 -19.27 24.24
C ILE A 187 10.09 -20.52 24.66
N LEU A 188 10.41 -21.39 23.70
CA LEU A 188 11.04 -22.70 23.89
C LEU A 188 12.57 -22.67 24.09
N ALA A 189 13.18 -21.50 24.15
CA ALA A 189 14.60 -21.34 24.46
C ALA A 189 14.82 -20.01 25.19
N PRO A 190 15.85 -19.87 26.05
CA PRO A 190 16.31 -18.54 26.39
C PRO A 190 16.67 -17.83 25.09
N LEU A 191 16.09 -16.65 24.83
CA LEU A 191 16.39 -15.75 23.71
C LEU A 191 17.81 -15.16 23.83
N THR A 192 18.80 -15.99 24.15
CA THR A 192 20.20 -15.62 24.37
C THR A 192 20.98 -16.28 23.24
N THR A 193 21.18 -15.57 22.14
CA THR A 193 22.50 -14.99 21.85
C THR A 193 22.43 -13.65 21.12
N GLY A 194 21.24 -13.06 20.92
CA GLY A 194 21.10 -11.76 20.24
C GLY A 194 21.31 -10.53 21.15
N PHE A 195 21.21 -10.70 22.47
CA PHE A 195 21.43 -9.65 23.48
C PHE A 195 22.70 -9.87 24.31
N ALA A 196 23.47 -10.93 23.99
CA ALA A 196 24.71 -11.19 24.70
C ALA A 196 25.78 -10.22 24.20
N ARG A 197 26.55 -9.63 25.13
CA ARG A 197 27.66 -8.75 24.78
C ARG A 197 28.67 -9.48 23.90
N THR A 198 29.23 -8.79 22.93
CA THR A 198 30.26 -9.35 22.05
C THR A 198 31.61 -9.42 22.78
N GLY A 199 32.56 -10.23 22.29
CA GLY A 199 33.90 -10.29 22.89
C GLY A 199 34.61 -8.93 22.88
N TYR A 200 34.44 -8.17 21.79
CA TYR A 200 34.97 -6.81 21.67
C TYR A 200 34.40 -5.87 22.74
N GLU A 201 33.10 -5.96 23.01
CA GLU A 201 32.47 -5.18 24.06
C GLU A 201 33.05 -5.49 25.44
N LEU A 202 33.21 -6.77 25.79
CA LEU A 202 33.78 -7.19 27.08
C LEU A 202 35.16 -6.57 27.32
N ASP A 203 36.04 -6.64 26.31
CA ASP A 203 37.39 -6.06 26.38
C ASP A 203 37.32 -4.53 26.59
N THR A 204 36.43 -3.83 25.86
CA THR A 204 36.27 -2.37 26.02
C THR A 204 35.70 -1.97 27.38
N ILE A 205 34.82 -2.81 27.95
CA ILE A 205 34.24 -2.59 29.28
C ILE A 205 35.29 -2.78 30.36
N GLU A 206 36.07 -3.87 30.29
CA GLU A 206 37.15 -4.14 31.24
C GLU A 206 38.19 -3.03 31.21
N ALA A 207 38.66 -2.65 30.02
CA ALA A 207 39.62 -1.55 29.86
C ALA A 207 39.07 -0.20 30.39
N ARG A 208 37.77 0.07 30.22
CA ARG A 208 37.13 1.26 30.80
C ARG A 208 37.06 1.18 32.32
N ALA A 209 36.70 0.01 32.86
CA ALA A 209 36.62 -0.22 34.31
C ALA A 209 38.00 -0.05 34.98
N GLU A 210 39.06 -0.58 34.38
CA GLU A 210 40.44 -0.40 34.84
C GLU A 210 40.85 1.08 34.85
N LYS A 211 40.56 1.84 33.78
CA LYS A 211 40.84 3.28 33.73
C LYS A 211 40.07 4.08 34.79
N MET A 212 38.80 3.73 35.02
CA MET A 212 37.99 4.36 36.06
C MET A 212 38.51 4.01 37.47
N ALA A 213 38.93 2.76 37.68
CA ALA A 213 39.53 2.33 38.95
C ALA A 213 40.88 3.03 39.20
N TYR A 214 41.72 3.14 38.17
CA TYR A 214 43.01 3.83 38.24
C TYR A 214 42.83 5.32 38.54
N SER A 215 41.98 6.03 37.78
CA SER A 215 41.70 7.45 38.02
C SER A 215 41.09 7.72 39.40
N LYS A 216 40.23 6.82 39.89
CA LYS A 216 39.73 6.88 41.27
C LYS A 216 40.86 6.73 42.30
N ALA A 217 41.72 5.72 42.14
CA ALA A 217 42.87 5.51 43.04
C ALA A 217 43.87 6.69 43.01
N GLU A 218 44.07 7.31 41.85
CA GLU A 218 44.90 8.51 41.70
C GLU A 218 44.28 9.71 42.45
N SER A 219 42.97 9.90 42.33
CA SER A 219 42.25 10.96 43.07
C SER A 219 42.25 10.76 44.59
N GLU A 220 42.27 9.50 45.06
CA GLU A 220 42.35 9.17 46.49
C GLU A 220 43.76 9.33 47.06
N THR A 221 44.80 9.16 46.23
CA THR A 221 46.21 9.27 46.64
C THR A 221 46.75 10.70 46.57
N HIS A 222 46.17 11.57 45.75
CA HIS A 222 46.55 12.99 45.62
C HIS A 222 45.33 13.92 45.78
N PRO A 223 44.81 14.11 47.01
CA PRO A 223 43.66 14.99 47.25
C PRO A 223 43.98 16.49 47.08
N GLU A 224 45.23 16.88 46.86
CA GLU A 224 45.72 18.27 46.95
C GLU A 224 45.70 19.07 45.62
N GLN A 225 45.11 18.55 44.54
CA GLN A 225 45.04 19.25 43.24
C GLN A 225 43.63 19.54 42.73
N ALA A 226 42.62 19.47 43.60
CA ALA A 226 41.25 19.92 43.28
C ALA A 226 40.91 21.21 44.03
N HIS A 227 41.47 22.34 43.56
CA HIS A 227 41.01 23.69 43.85
C HIS A 227 41.02 24.54 42.58
#